data_AF-A0A357I3T5-F1
#
_entry.id   AF-A0A357I3T5-F1
#
_cell.length_a   1.000
_cell.length_b   1.000
_cell.length_c   1.000
_cell.angle_alpha   90.00
_cell.angle_beta   90.00
_cell.angle_gamma   90.00
#
_symmetry.space_group_name_H-M   'P 1'
#
loop_
_entity.id
_entity.type
_entity.pdbx_description
1 polymer ?
#
loop_
_entity_poly.entity_id
_entity_poly.type
_entity_poly.pdbx_seq_one_letter_code
_entity_poly.pdbx_strand_id
1 'polypeptide(L)'
;AKASICISQDETLIESLEIAKSRIQIMIEKGMDNDSKVLQGLIDIANQRIADIRSGAKPALMPDANAKYSAEFVVDLDAIVEPMIADPDVNNEDISKRYTHDIIRELSYYQGEKSVDLGFVGSCMVHKGDLKIVSQMLKNLEAQQGEVK
;
A
#
# COMPACT_ATOMS: atom_id res chain seq x y z
N ALA A 1 15.91 2.93 2.94
CA ALA A 1 15.66 4.38 3.12
C ALA A 1 15.41 4.70 4.59
N LYS A 2 15.65 5.94 5.07
CA LYS A 2 15.33 6.33 6.47
C LYS A 2 13.83 6.57 6.69
N ALA A 3 13.14 7.07 5.67
CA ALA A 3 11.70 7.27 5.61
C ALA A 3 11.28 7.35 4.13
N SER A 4 9.97 7.33 3.87
CA SER A 4 9.39 7.63 2.56
C SER A 4 8.25 8.64 2.72
N ILE A 5 8.04 9.45 1.70
CA ILE A 5 6.92 10.40 1.60
C ILE A 5 6.30 10.20 0.22
N CYS A 6 4.99 9.98 0.19
CA CYS A 6 4.20 10.01 -1.03
C CYS A 6 3.39 11.30 -1.03
N ILE A 7 3.47 12.07 -2.12
CA ILE A 7 2.70 13.30 -2.26
C ILE A 7 1.26 12.90 -2.58
N SER A 8 0.33 13.23 -1.68
CA SER A 8 -1.10 12.97 -1.85
C SER A 8 -1.83 14.23 -2.27
N GLN A 9 -2.99 14.06 -2.89
CA GLN A 9 -3.90 15.14 -3.23
C GLN A 9 -4.88 15.42 -2.08
N ASP A 10 -5.37 16.66 -2.01
CA ASP A 10 -6.28 17.11 -0.96
C ASP A 10 -7.52 16.21 -0.82
N GLU A 11 -8.20 15.91 -1.94
CA GLU A 11 -9.41 15.07 -1.94
C GLU A 11 -9.14 13.66 -1.43
N THR A 12 -8.06 13.02 -1.90
CA THR A 12 -7.67 11.68 -1.45
C THR A 12 -7.34 11.65 0.04
N LEU A 13 -6.66 12.69 0.54
CA LEU A 13 -6.36 12.79 1.98
C LEU A 13 -7.64 13.01 2.80
N ILE A 14 -8.54 13.88 2.35
CA ILE A 14 -9.83 14.12 3.00
C ILE A 14 -10.64 12.81 3.07
N GLU A 15 -10.77 12.09 1.96
CA GLU A 15 -11.50 10.83 1.91
C GLU A 15 -10.93 9.81 2.90
N SER A 16 -9.61 9.67 2.94
CA SER A 16 -8.92 8.78 3.89
C SER A 16 -9.22 9.15 5.34
N LEU A 17 -9.20 10.45 5.69
CA LEU A 17 -9.51 10.94 7.02
C LEU A 17 -10.97 10.73 7.41
N GLU A 18 -11.92 10.93 6.49
CA GLU A 18 -13.34 10.66 6.75
C GLU A 18 -13.61 9.17 7.03
N ILE A 19 -12.97 8.29 6.27
CA ILE A 19 -13.04 6.83 6.49
C ILE A 19 -12.44 6.47 7.86
N ALA A 20 -11.26 7.03 8.19
CA ALA A 20 -10.61 6.78 9.47
C ALA A 20 -11.47 7.24 10.64
N LYS A 21 -12.03 8.46 10.57
CA LYS A 21 -12.95 9.00 11.59
C LYS A 21 -14.16 8.10 11.78
N SER A 22 -14.81 7.68 10.70
CA SER A 22 -15.97 6.79 10.78
C SER A 22 -15.65 5.47 11.52
N ARG A 23 -14.47 4.89 11.26
CA ARG A 23 -14.02 3.68 11.95
C ARG A 23 -13.71 3.92 13.43
N ILE A 24 -13.08 5.04 13.76
CA ILE A 24 -12.79 5.42 15.15
C ILE A 24 -14.10 5.67 15.90
N GLN A 25 -15.09 6.31 15.27
CA GLN A 25 -16.40 6.53 15.87
C GLN A 25 -17.08 5.21 16.28
N ILE A 26 -17.02 4.19 15.44
CA ILE A 26 -17.52 2.84 15.76
C ILE A 26 -16.76 2.24 16.96
N MET A 27 -15.45 2.49 17.09
CA MET A 27 -14.67 2.04 18.25
C MET A 27 -15.12 2.72 19.55
N ILE A 28 -15.38 4.03 19.50
CA ILE A 28 -15.91 4.80 20.63
C ILE A 28 -17.29 4.28 21.04
N GLU A 29 -18.19 4.06 20.07
CA GLU A 29 -19.53 3.50 20.31
C GLU A 29 -19.49 2.11 20.95
N LYS A 30 -18.43 1.34 20.68
CA LYS A 30 -18.15 0.04 21.30
C LYS A 30 -17.47 0.14 22.67
N GLY A 31 -17.31 1.34 23.22
CA GLY A 31 -16.70 1.56 24.54
C GLY A 31 -15.19 1.38 24.58
N MET A 32 -14.49 1.55 23.44
CA MET A 32 -13.02 1.39 23.37
C MET A 32 -12.26 2.67 23.68
N ASP A 33 -12.94 3.80 23.87
CA ASP A 33 -12.26 5.03 24.27
C ASP A 33 -11.89 4.98 25.75
N ASN A 34 -10.77 5.59 26.09
CA ASN A 34 -10.28 5.63 27.46
C ASN A 34 -10.77 6.89 28.19
N ASP A 35 -10.52 6.98 29.50
CA ASP A 35 -10.91 8.15 30.31
C ASP A 35 -10.32 9.47 29.78
N SER A 36 -9.15 9.40 29.14
CA SER A 36 -8.49 10.55 28.50
C SER A 36 -9.07 10.91 27.14
N LYS A 37 -10.07 10.17 26.64
CA LYS A 37 -10.76 10.37 25.36
C LYS A 37 -9.82 10.47 24.16
N VAL A 38 -8.82 9.60 24.10
CA VAL A 38 -7.81 9.62 23.04
C VAL A 38 -8.45 9.43 21.66
N LEU A 39 -9.43 8.53 21.52
CA LEU A 39 -10.06 8.29 20.23
C LEU A 39 -10.91 9.49 19.78
N GLN A 40 -11.66 10.11 20.69
CA GLN A 40 -12.36 11.36 20.40
C GLN A 40 -11.37 12.46 19.97
N GLY A 41 -10.24 12.59 20.66
CA GLY A 41 -9.19 13.54 20.30
C GLY A 41 -8.65 13.33 18.88
N LEU A 42 -8.48 12.09 18.43
CA LEU A 42 -8.08 11.78 17.05
C LEU A 42 -9.14 12.21 16.02
N ILE A 43 -10.43 12.04 16.34
CA ILE A 43 -11.54 12.53 15.50
C ILE A 43 -11.50 14.05 15.40
N ASP A 44 -11.27 14.75 16.51
CA ASP A 44 -11.22 16.20 16.54
C ASP A 44 -10.04 16.76 15.73
N ILE A 45 -8.86 16.15 15.85
CA ILE A 45 -7.68 16.47 15.02
C ILE A 45 -8.00 16.26 13.53
N ALA A 46 -8.64 15.14 13.18
CA ALA A 46 -9.00 14.86 11.80
C ALA A 46 -10.06 15.84 11.26
N ASN A 47 -11.06 16.22 12.06
CA ASN A 47 -12.04 17.24 11.71
C ASN A 47 -11.38 18.59 11.39
N GLN A 48 -10.48 19.05 12.27
CA GLN A 48 -9.75 20.28 12.04
C GLN A 48 -8.89 20.19 10.78
N ARG A 49 -8.19 19.05 10.58
CA ARG A 49 -7.34 18.86 9.41
C ARG A 49 -8.14 18.89 8.11
N ILE A 50 -9.33 18.28 8.07
CA ILE A 50 -10.22 18.31 6.91
C ILE A 50 -10.71 19.75 6.64
N ALA A 51 -11.10 20.48 7.68
CA ALA A 51 -11.54 21.87 7.54
C ALA A 51 -10.42 22.78 7.02
N ASP A 52 -9.19 22.60 7.53
CA ASP A 52 -8.00 23.33 7.08
C ASP A 52 -7.69 23.08 5.60
N ILE A 53 -7.85 21.84 5.13
CA ILE A 53 -7.63 21.49 3.72
C ILE A 53 -8.76 22.06 2.85
N ARG A 54 -10.03 21.81 3.19
CA ARG A 54 -11.19 22.29 2.41
C ARG A 54 -11.25 23.82 2.30
N SER A 55 -10.83 24.53 3.34
CA SER A 55 -10.79 26.00 3.34
C SER A 55 -9.58 26.57 2.59
N GLY A 56 -8.58 25.74 2.26
CA GLY A 56 -7.30 26.18 1.72
C GLY A 56 -6.40 26.89 2.74
N ALA A 57 -6.80 26.98 4.01
CA ALA A 57 -6.00 27.63 5.05
C ALA A 57 -4.68 26.88 5.29
N LYS A 58 -4.72 25.55 5.26
CA LYS A 58 -3.53 24.68 5.25
C LYS A 58 -3.77 23.47 4.34
N PRO A 59 -3.37 23.53 3.05
CA PRO A 59 -3.54 22.40 2.12
C PRO A 59 -2.71 21.18 2.52
N ALA A 60 -2.81 20.08 1.78
CA ALA A 60 -1.89 18.95 1.88
C ALA A 60 -0.44 19.43 1.68
N LEU A 61 0.49 18.72 2.32
CA LEU A 61 1.91 19.06 2.24
C LEU A 61 2.40 18.83 0.81
N MET A 62 3.04 19.84 0.24
CA MET A 62 3.67 19.80 -1.07
C MET A 62 5.15 20.17 -0.93
N PRO A 63 6.05 19.61 -1.76
CA PRO A 63 7.42 20.07 -1.81
C PRO A 63 7.48 21.51 -2.32
N ASP A 64 8.43 22.29 -1.79
CA ASP A 64 8.74 23.60 -2.35
C ASP A 64 9.23 23.46 -3.79
N ALA A 65 8.88 24.41 -4.66
CA ALA A 65 9.27 24.38 -6.07
C ALA A 65 10.80 24.40 -6.30
N ASN A 66 11.58 24.80 -5.28
CA ASN A 66 13.03 24.84 -5.29
C ASN A 66 13.68 23.80 -4.36
N ALA A 67 12.92 22.77 -3.95
CA ALA A 67 13.45 21.67 -3.16
C ALA A 67 14.66 21.03 -3.88
N LYS A 68 15.69 20.69 -3.11
CA LYS A 68 16.91 20.08 -3.63
C LYS A 68 16.94 18.59 -3.30
N TYR A 69 17.07 17.76 -4.33
CA TYR A 69 17.18 16.32 -4.19
C TYR A 69 18.63 15.87 -4.39
N SER A 70 19.07 14.86 -3.63
CA SER A 70 20.40 14.28 -3.81
C SER A 70 20.53 13.52 -5.13
N ALA A 71 19.42 12.97 -5.60
CA ALA A 71 19.26 12.29 -6.86
C ALA A 71 17.79 12.36 -7.28
N GLU A 72 17.54 12.36 -8.58
CA GLU A 72 16.21 12.36 -9.17
C GLU A 72 16.09 11.16 -10.09
N PHE A 73 14.91 10.53 -10.08
CA PHE A 73 14.62 9.36 -10.89
C PHE A 73 13.20 9.46 -11.40
N VAL A 74 13.01 9.26 -12.70
CA VAL A 74 11.72 9.29 -13.37
C VAL A 74 11.40 7.87 -13.85
N VAL A 75 10.22 7.39 -13.49
CA VAL A 75 9.70 6.09 -13.94
C VAL A 75 8.76 6.32 -15.11
N ASP A 76 9.07 5.72 -16.24
CA ASP A 76 8.14 5.58 -17.36
C ASP A 76 7.25 4.34 -17.12
N LEU A 77 5.96 4.57 -16.88
CA LEU A 77 5.01 3.49 -16.59
C LEU A 77 4.66 2.69 -17.85
N ASP A 78 4.77 3.27 -19.04
CA ASP A 78 4.47 2.59 -20.30
C ASP A 78 5.56 1.55 -20.66
N ALA A 79 6.75 1.68 -20.07
CA ALA A 79 7.81 0.70 -20.19
C ALA A 79 7.55 -0.58 -19.36
N ILE A 80 6.62 -0.55 -18.39
CA ILE A 80 6.30 -1.69 -17.54
C ILE A 80 5.18 -2.50 -18.20
N VAL A 81 5.56 -3.40 -19.11
CA VAL A 81 4.64 -4.17 -19.96
C VAL A 81 4.29 -5.57 -19.42
N GLU A 82 4.96 -6.00 -18.35
CA GLU A 82 4.67 -7.27 -17.69
C GLU A 82 4.86 -7.18 -16.15
N PRO A 83 4.33 -8.15 -15.38
CA PRO A 83 4.52 -8.17 -13.93
C PRO A 83 5.99 -8.35 -13.54
N MET A 84 6.37 -7.70 -12.44
CA MET A 84 7.72 -7.78 -11.87
C MET A 84 7.72 -8.62 -10.59
N ILE A 85 8.75 -9.44 -10.41
CA ILE A 85 8.98 -10.29 -9.25
C ILE A 85 10.22 -9.80 -8.50
N ALA A 86 10.07 -9.58 -7.18
CA ALA A 86 11.21 -9.39 -6.30
C ALA A 86 11.77 -10.76 -5.90
N ASP A 87 12.99 -11.07 -6.35
CA ASP A 87 13.68 -12.34 -6.16
C ASP A 87 14.66 -12.25 -4.99
N PRO A 88 14.37 -12.85 -3.83
CA PRO A 88 15.30 -12.85 -2.72
C PRO A 88 16.53 -13.67 -3.06
N ASP A 89 17.71 -13.04 -3.05
CA ASP A 89 18.98 -13.74 -3.25
C ASP A 89 19.37 -14.52 -1.98
N VAL A 90 18.76 -15.68 -1.79
CA VAL A 90 18.97 -16.53 -0.61
C VAL A 90 20.39 -17.10 -0.52
N ASN A 91 21.14 -17.06 -1.61
CA ASN A 91 22.51 -17.58 -1.71
C ASN A 91 23.56 -16.46 -1.80
N ASN A 92 23.19 -15.21 -1.50
CA ASN A 92 24.12 -14.09 -1.54
C ASN A 92 25.37 -14.37 -0.69
N GLU A 93 26.55 -14.02 -1.21
CA GLU A 93 27.82 -14.17 -0.49
C GLU A 93 27.84 -13.33 0.79
N ASP A 94 27.21 -12.14 0.74
CA ASP A 94 26.94 -11.33 1.92
C ASP A 94 25.67 -11.81 2.61
N ILE A 95 25.83 -12.49 3.75
CA ILE A 95 24.73 -13.03 4.55
C ILE A 95 23.70 -11.96 4.91
N SER A 96 24.13 -10.70 5.11
CA SER A 96 23.22 -9.60 5.46
C SER A 96 22.29 -9.20 4.31
N LYS A 97 22.66 -9.56 3.08
CA LYS A 97 21.88 -9.29 1.86
C LYS A 97 20.99 -10.44 1.45
N ARG A 98 21.09 -11.60 2.11
CA ARG A 98 20.15 -12.69 1.86
C ARG A 98 18.74 -12.25 2.22
N TYR A 99 17.77 -12.62 1.38
CA TYR A 99 16.36 -12.21 1.53
C TYR A 99 16.10 -10.70 1.37
N THR A 100 17.06 -9.94 0.86
CA THR A 100 16.77 -8.59 0.35
C THR A 100 15.93 -8.69 -0.91
N HIS A 101 15.09 -7.70 -1.14
CA HIS A 101 14.17 -7.64 -2.29
C HIS A 101 14.76 -6.73 -3.38
N ASP A 102 16.09 -6.65 -3.45
CA ASP A 102 16.82 -5.71 -4.30
C ASP A 102 16.93 -6.20 -5.75
N ILE A 103 16.78 -7.51 -5.97
CA ILE A 103 16.74 -8.09 -7.31
C ILE A 103 15.29 -8.13 -7.77
N ILE A 104 14.95 -7.27 -8.73
CA ILE A 104 13.63 -7.24 -9.35
C ILE A 104 13.78 -7.70 -10.80
N ARG A 105 12.97 -8.69 -11.22
CA ARG A 105 13.01 -9.28 -12.56
C ARG A 105 11.62 -9.34 -13.16
N GLU A 106 11.56 -9.25 -14.48
CA GLU A 106 10.35 -9.52 -15.25
C GLU A 106 9.89 -10.97 -15.04
N LEU A 107 8.58 -11.22 -15.09
CA LEU A 107 8.01 -12.55 -14.93
C LEU A 107 8.56 -13.52 -15.99
N SER A 108 8.73 -13.05 -17.22
CA SER A 108 9.27 -13.80 -18.35
C SER A 108 10.66 -14.41 -18.11
N TYR A 109 11.48 -13.80 -17.24
CA TYR A 109 12.80 -14.33 -16.85
C TYR A 109 12.72 -15.77 -16.30
N TYR A 110 11.62 -16.12 -15.61
CA TYR A 110 11.46 -17.43 -14.97
C TYR A 110 10.87 -18.50 -15.88
N GLN A 111 10.42 -18.13 -17.08
CA GLN A 111 9.90 -19.03 -18.11
C GLN A 111 8.72 -19.95 -17.68
N GLY A 112 8.18 -19.76 -16.47
CA GLY A 112 7.14 -20.61 -15.88
C GLY A 112 7.61 -22.02 -15.50
N GLU A 113 8.92 -22.30 -15.47
CA GLU A 113 9.44 -23.65 -15.22
C GLU A 113 9.61 -23.96 -13.73
N LYS A 114 9.71 -22.93 -12.89
CA LYS A 114 9.93 -23.09 -11.46
C LYS A 114 8.65 -23.56 -10.76
N SER A 115 8.73 -24.73 -10.12
CA SER A 115 7.64 -25.21 -9.24
C SER A 115 7.44 -24.24 -8.07
N VAL A 116 6.18 -23.93 -7.78
CA VAL A 116 5.77 -23.12 -6.63
C VAL A 116 4.91 -23.99 -5.73
N ASP A 117 5.47 -24.37 -4.58
CA ASP A 117 4.79 -25.26 -3.65
C ASP A 117 3.79 -24.51 -2.75
N LEU A 118 4.02 -23.21 -2.54
CA LEU A 118 3.19 -22.37 -1.67
C LEU A 118 3.12 -20.93 -2.18
N GLY A 119 1.89 -20.41 -2.25
CA GLY A 119 1.61 -18.99 -2.42
C GLY A 119 0.95 -18.41 -1.18
N PHE A 120 1.28 -17.17 -0.82
CA PHE A 120 0.66 -16.45 0.29
C PHE A 120 0.13 -15.10 -0.15
N VAL A 121 -1.12 -14.80 0.20
CA VAL A 121 -1.77 -13.51 -0.04
C VAL A 121 -2.40 -13.02 1.26
N GLY A 122 -1.83 -11.98 1.87
CA GLY A 122 -2.38 -11.42 3.11
C GLY A 122 -1.39 -10.59 3.95
N SER A 123 -0.38 -9.99 3.34
CA SER A 123 0.54 -9.09 4.05
C SER A 123 -0.09 -7.72 4.29
N CYS A 124 0.63 -6.83 4.99
CA CYS A 124 0.21 -5.44 5.19
C CYS A 124 0.03 -4.63 3.88
N MET A 125 0.58 -5.13 2.76
CA MET A 125 0.45 -4.50 1.44
C MET A 125 -0.85 -4.89 0.72
N VAL A 126 -1.61 -5.86 1.25
CA VAL A 126 -2.82 -6.40 0.63
C VAL A 126 -4.06 -5.69 1.17
N HIS A 127 -4.92 -5.24 0.25
CA HIS A 127 -6.18 -4.58 0.55
C HIS A 127 -7.38 -5.41 0.08
N LYS A 128 -8.58 -4.99 0.45
CA LYS A 128 -9.85 -5.65 0.07
C LYS A 128 -10.00 -5.84 -1.45
N GLY A 129 -9.46 -4.92 -2.26
CA GLY A 129 -9.50 -5.00 -3.72
C GLY A 129 -8.71 -6.20 -4.25
N ASP A 130 -7.51 -6.41 -3.73
CA ASP A 130 -6.61 -7.48 -4.15
C ASP A 130 -7.22 -8.87 -3.89
N LEU A 131 -7.85 -9.04 -2.72
CA LEU A 131 -8.55 -10.28 -2.39
C LEU A 131 -9.75 -10.55 -3.31
N LYS A 132 -10.45 -9.50 -3.78
CA LYS A 132 -11.52 -9.67 -4.78
C LYS A 132 -10.97 -10.14 -6.11
N ILE A 133 -9.81 -9.61 -6.53
CA ILE A 133 -9.14 -10.03 -7.77
C ILE A 133 -8.77 -11.51 -7.67
N VAL A 134 -8.08 -11.92 -6.60
CA VAL A 134 -7.72 -13.33 -6.37
C VAL A 134 -8.96 -14.22 -6.36
N SER A 135 -10.02 -13.82 -5.63
CA SER A 135 -11.27 -14.59 -5.60
C SER A 135 -11.89 -14.74 -7.00
N GLN A 136 -11.87 -13.68 -7.82
CA GLN A 136 -12.37 -13.75 -9.18
C GLN A 136 -11.51 -14.64 -10.07
N MET A 137 -10.18 -14.59 -9.92
CA MET A 137 -9.26 -15.48 -10.64
C MET A 137 -9.55 -16.96 -10.31
N LEU A 138 -9.72 -17.30 -9.04
CA LEU A 138 -10.04 -18.68 -8.63
C LEU A 138 -11.39 -19.14 -9.19
N LYS A 139 -12.43 -18.29 -9.16
CA LYS A 139 -13.73 -18.60 -9.78
C LYS A 139 -13.63 -18.80 -11.30
N ASN A 140 -12.78 -18.03 -11.96
CA ASN A 140 -12.54 -18.20 -13.39
C ASN A 140 -11.88 -19.54 -13.68
N LEU A 141 -10.92 -19.97 -12.85
CA LEU A 141 -10.30 -21.29 -12.96
C LEU A 141 -11.31 -22.41 -12.71
N GLU A 142 -12.14 -22.29 -11.67
CA GLU A 142 -13.21 -23.24 -11.36
C GLU A 142 -14.20 -23.38 -12.53
N ALA A 143 -14.63 -22.27 -13.12
CA ALA A 143 -15.55 -22.29 -14.25
C ALA A 143 -14.93 -22.94 -15.51
N GLN A 144 -13.62 -22.85 -15.68
CA GLN A 144 -12.90 -23.43 -16.82
C GLN A 144 -12.54 -24.90 -16.60
N GLN A 145 -12.19 -25.30 -15.38
CA GLN A 145 -11.59 -26.60 -15.06
C GLN A 145 -12.52 -27.51 -14.24
N GLY A 146 -13.63 -26.98 -13.72
CA GLY A 146 -14.60 -27.68 -12.88
C GLY A 146 -14.24 -27.73 -11.39
N GLU A 147 -12.99 -27.43 -11.04
CA GLU A 147 -12.49 -27.39 -9.66
C GLU A 147 -11.30 -26.42 -9.54
N VAL A 148 -11.00 -25.99 -8.30
CA VAL A 148 -9.77 -25.26 -7.95
C VAL A 148 -8.92 -26.20 -7.10
N LYS A 149 -7.67 -26.45 -7.51
CA LYS A 149 -6.72 -27.32 -6.79
C LYS A 149 -5.85 -26.53 -5.81
#